data_AF-A0A8X7BI68-F1
#
_entry.id   AF-A0A8X7BI68-F1
#
_cell.length_a   1.000
_cell.length_b   1.000
_cell.length_c   1.000
_cell.angle_alpha   90.00
_cell.angle_beta   90.00
_cell.angle_gamma   90.00
#
_symmetry.space_group_name_H-M   'P 1'
#
loop_
_entity.id
_entity.type
_entity.pdbx_description
1 polymer ?
#
loop_
_entity_poly.entity_id
_entity_poly.type
_entity_poly.pdbx_seq_one_letter_code
_entity_poly.pdbx_strand_id
1 'polypeptide(L)'
;MRGTLKGQRYVDDILRPHTLPWPARSRDLSPVEYVWDQLKRHMPSCHSVHDLELAVQDLMAHLPQDNIRCLINSMPDHVAACIAAGGGPTRY
;
A
#
# COMPACT_ATOMS: atom_id res chain seq x y z
N MET A 1 4.70 -25.13 -30.65
CA MET A 1 4.21 -23.75 -30.41
C MET A 1 4.72 -23.29 -29.05
N ARG A 2 5.71 -22.39 -28.99
CA ARG A 2 6.27 -21.84 -27.73
C ARG A 2 5.84 -20.38 -27.62
N GLY A 3 4.84 -20.10 -26.78
CA GLY A 3 4.33 -18.76 -26.54
C GLY A 3 5.08 -18.09 -25.40
N THR A 4 5.87 -17.06 -25.71
CA THR A 4 6.40 -16.12 -24.73
C THR A 4 5.24 -15.28 -24.20
N LEU A 5 4.62 -15.70 -23.10
CA LEU A 5 3.64 -14.88 -22.39
C LEU A 5 4.39 -13.70 -21.77
N LYS A 6 4.42 -12.56 -22.47
CA LYS A 6 4.82 -11.29 -21.86
C LYS A 6 3.90 -11.05 -20.67
N GLY A 7 4.45 -10.83 -19.48
CA GLY A 7 3.69 -10.77 -18.21
C GLY A 7 2.45 -9.87 -18.25
N GLN A 8 2.44 -8.83 -19.07
CA GLN A 8 1.27 -7.99 -19.33
C GLN A 8 0.05 -8.79 -19.79
N ARG A 9 0.24 -9.74 -20.71
CA ARG A 9 -0.85 -10.59 -21.23
C ARG A 9 -1.39 -11.53 -20.17
N TYR A 10 -0.57 -11.98 -19.21
CA TYR A 10 -1.05 -12.77 -18.08
C TYR A 10 -1.94 -11.93 -17.15
N VAL A 11 -1.53 -10.69 -16.87
CA VAL A 11 -2.32 -9.76 -16.06
C VAL A 11 -3.66 -9.45 -16.76
N ASP A 12 -3.61 -9.14 -18.06
CA ASP A 12 -4.78 -8.72 -18.83
C ASP A 12 -5.73 -9.89 -19.14
N ASP A 13 -5.22 -11.07 -19.52
CA ASP A 13 -6.06 -12.18 -19.96
C ASP A 13 -6.55 -13.05 -18.80
N ILE A 14 -5.72 -13.25 -17.75
CA ILE A 14 -5.97 -14.19 -16.65
C ILE A 14 -6.42 -13.48 -15.38
N LEU A 15 -5.66 -12.49 -14.89
CA LEU A 15 -5.99 -11.83 -13.62
C LEU A 15 -7.13 -10.82 -13.76
N ARG A 16 -7.26 -10.16 -14.92
CA ARG A 16 -8.30 -9.17 -15.25
C ARG A 16 -8.64 -8.23 -14.08
N PRO A 17 -7.64 -7.57 -13.46
CA PRO A 17 -7.87 -6.76 -12.28
C PRO A 17 -8.69 -5.51 -12.61
N HIS A 18 -9.56 -5.11 -11.69
CA HIS A 18 -10.20 -3.80 -11.76
C HIS A 18 -9.18 -2.76 -11.31
N THR A 19 -8.82 -1.83 -12.21
CA THR A 19 -7.88 -0.75 -11.92
C THR A 19 -8.64 0.49 -11.48
N LEU A 20 -8.25 1.06 -10.34
CA LEU A 20 -8.79 2.33 -9.86
C LEU A 20 -8.01 3.50 -10.49
N PRO A 21 -8.67 4.59 -10.90
CA PRO A 21 -7.96 5.79 -11.34
C PRO A 21 -7.15 6.36 -10.17
N TRP A 22 -5.85 6.60 -10.40
CA TRP A 22 -4.93 7.08 -9.38
C TRP A 22 -4.31 8.43 -9.77
N PRO A 23 -4.48 9.49 -8.96
CA PRO A 23 -3.83 10.77 -9.21
C PRO A 23 -2.31 10.72 -8.99
N ALA A 24 -1.56 11.45 -9.82
CA ALA A 24 -0.11 11.54 -9.69
C ALA A 24 0.28 12.24 -8.37
N ARG A 25 1.35 11.75 -7.72
CA ARG A 25 1.92 12.31 -6.47
C ARG A 25 1.02 12.24 -5.23
N SER A 26 -0.05 11.45 -5.24
CA SER A 26 -0.95 11.31 -4.09
C SER A 26 -0.55 10.14 -3.18
N ARG A 27 0.53 10.33 -2.44
CA ARG A 27 1.00 9.34 -1.43
C ARG A 27 0.00 9.22 -0.27
N ASP A 28 -0.64 10.32 0.07
CA ASP A 28 -1.68 10.48 1.10
C ASP A 28 -2.94 9.63 0.82
N LEU A 29 -3.15 9.26 -0.44
CA LEU A 29 -4.24 8.36 -0.83
C LEU A 29 -3.84 6.88 -0.78
N SER A 30 -2.57 6.53 -0.52
CA SER A 30 -2.10 5.14 -0.53
C SER A 30 -2.24 4.45 0.83
N PRO A 31 -3.12 3.43 0.97
CA PRO A 31 -3.18 2.63 2.19
C PRO A 31 -1.84 1.94 2.50
N VAL A 32 -1.10 1.55 1.46
CA VAL A 32 0.19 0.86 1.62
C VAL A 32 1.20 1.76 2.32
N GLU A 33 1.17 3.06 2.05
CA GLU A 33 2.08 4.03 2.67
C GLU A 33 1.81 4.19 4.16
N TYR A 34 0.54 4.17 4.55
CA TYR A 34 0.16 4.18 5.96
C TYR A 34 0.58 2.90 6.67
N VAL A 35 0.42 1.73 6.04
CA VAL A 35 0.94 0.46 6.59
C VAL A 35 2.46 0.53 6.78
N TRP A 36 3.20 1.05 5.80
CA TRP A 36 4.65 1.24 5.93
C TRP A 36 5.04 2.19 7.05
N ASP A 37 4.30 3.28 7.24
CA ASP A 37 4.52 4.22 8.35
C ASP A 37 4.28 3.54 9.71
N GLN A 38 3.22 2.74 9.82
CA GLN A 38 2.98 1.93 11.02
C GLN A 38 4.11 0.93 11.29
N LEU A 39 4.58 0.22 10.28
CA LEU A 39 5.70 -0.73 10.44
C LEU A 39 6.96 0.01 10.91
N LYS A 40 7.35 1.09 10.24
CA LYS A 40 8.56 1.88 10.60
C LYS A 40 8.54 2.36 12.05
N ARG A 41 7.38 2.75 12.58
CA ARG A 41 7.24 3.16 14.00
C ARG A 41 7.49 2.05 15.01
N HIS A 42 7.23 0.80 14.63
CA HIS A 42 7.42 -0.37 15.50
C HIS A 42 8.72 -1.13 15.19
N MET A 43 9.52 -0.63 14.26
CA MET A 43 10.70 -1.32 13.79
C MET A 43 11.78 -1.30 14.88
N PRO A 44 12.30 -2.47 15.30
CA PRO A 44 13.40 -2.52 16.27
C PRO A 44 14.70 -2.01 15.65
N SER A 45 15.70 -1.76 16.50
CA SER A 45 17.06 -1.50 16.00
C SER A 45 17.61 -2.79 15.38
N CYS A 46 17.84 -2.77 14.07
CA CYS A 46 18.43 -3.88 13.33
C CYS A 46 19.88 -3.55 12.98
N HIS A 47 20.79 -4.52 13.17
CA HIS A 47 22.22 -4.35 12.89
C HIS A 47 22.70 -5.13 11.67
N SER A 48 21.80 -5.89 11.03
CA SER A 48 22.03 -6.59 9.78
C SER A 48 20.79 -6.54 8.88
N VAL A 49 20.97 -6.79 7.59
CA VAL A 49 19.87 -6.95 6.64
C VAL A 49 18.98 -8.14 7.03
N HIS A 50 19.57 -9.21 7.56
CA HIS A 50 18.83 -10.38 7.99
C HIS A 50 17.88 -10.08 9.15
N ASP A 51 18.35 -9.34 10.16
CA ASP A 51 17.51 -8.92 11.30
C ASP A 51 16.38 -8.00 10.84
N LEU A 52 16.64 -7.14 9.86
CA LEU A 52 15.64 -6.26 9.27
C LEU A 52 14.56 -7.05 8.51
N GLU A 53 14.95 -8.03 7.71
CA GLU A 53 14.01 -8.90 6.99
C GLU A 53 13.09 -9.66 7.95
N LEU A 54 13.65 -10.24 9.01
CA LEU A 54 12.88 -10.96 10.03
C LEU A 54 11.93 -10.00 10.76
N ALA A 55 12.42 -8.83 11.18
CA ALA A 55 11.59 -7.85 11.89
C ALA A 55 10.42 -7.35 11.03
N VAL A 56 10.64 -7.08 9.74
CA VAL A 56 9.57 -6.67 8.81
C VAL A 56 8.55 -7.79 8.63
N GLN A 57 9.00 -9.03 8.42
CA GLN A 57 8.09 -10.17 8.28
C GLN A 57 7.25 -10.40 9.53
N ASP A 58 7.87 -10.33 10.72
CA ASP A 58 7.19 -10.50 12.00
C ASP A 58 6.15 -9.40 12.23
N LEU A 59 6.52 -8.13 12.04
CA LEU A 59 5.59 -7.00 12.23
C LEU A 59 4.46 -7.00 11.20
N MET A 60 4.73 -7.41 9.96
CA MET A 60 3.69 -7.59 8.95
C MET A 60 2.73 -8.74 9.30
N ALA A 61 3.23 -9.86 9.82
CA ALA A 61 2.41 -11.00 10.22
C ALA A 61 1.51 -10.68 11.43
N HIS A 62 1.97 -9.82 12.33
CA HIS A 62 1.24 -9.41 13.53
C HIS A 62 0.39 -8.15 13.34
N LEU A 63 0.37 -7.56 12.14
CA LEU A 63 -0.44 -6.36 11.88
C LEU A 63 -1.94 -6.69 12.07
N PRO A 64 -2.65 -6.00 12.99
CA PRO A 64 -4.06 -6.29 13.24
C PRO A 64 -4.88 -6.06 11.97
N GLN A 65 -5.67 -7.07 11.57
CA GLN A 65 -6.53 -6.97 10.39
C GLN A 65 -7.53 -5.82 10.51
N ASP A 66 -7.96 -5.48 11.73
CA ASP A 66 -8.85 -4.35 11.96
C ASP A 66 -8.18 -3.01 11.65
N ASN A 67 -6.86 -2.88 11.83
CA ASN A 67 -6.15 -1.68 11.39
C ASN A 67 -6.20 -1.52 9.87
N ILE A 68 -6.00 -2.62 9.13
CA ILE A 68 -6.09 -2.62 7.66
C ILE A 68 -7.51 -2.30 7.21
N ARG A 69 -8.52 -2.91 7.83
CA ARG A 69 -9.94 -2.64 7.52
C ARG A 69 -10.31 -1.19 7.79
N CYS A 70 -9.94 -0.65 8.94
CA CYS A 70 -10.18 0.75 9.29
C CYS A 70 -9.55 1.70 8.28
N LEU A 71 -8.32 1.42 7.83
CA LEU A 71 -7.64 2.22 6.82
C LEU A 71 -8.33 2.16 5.45
N ILE A 72 -8.76 0.98 5.00
CA ILE A 72 -9.52 0.84 3.76
C ILE A 72 -10.85 1.61 3.88
N ASN A 73 -11.50 1.53 5.04
CA ASN A 73 -12.76 2.21 5.30
C ASN A 73 -12.62 3.73 5.41
N SER A 74 -11.43 4.27 5.77
CA SER A 74 -11.17 5.71 5.83
C SER A 74 -10.80 6.33 4.47
N MET A 75 -10.54 5.51 3.44
CA MET A 75 -10.16 6.01 2.11
C MET A 75 -11.13 7.03 1.49
N PRO A 76 -12.47 6.89 1.62
CA PRO A 76 -13.40 7.92 1.15
C PRO A 76 -13.14 9.28 1.80
N ASP A 77 -12.79 9.32 3.08
CA ASP A 77 -12.49 10.56 3.80
C ASP A 77 -11.16 11.18 3.33
N HIS A 78 -10.16 10.36 3.03
CA HIS A 78 -8.87 10.83 2.49
C HIS A 78 -9.07 11.45 1.10
N VAL A 79 -9.87 10.80 0.24
CA VAL A 79 -10.23 11.32 -1.09
C VAL A 79 -11.00 12.63 -0.97
N ALA A 80 -11.97 12.72 -0.07
CA ALA A 80 -12.73 13.94 0.19
C ALA A 80 -11.81 15.09 0.66
N ALA A 81 -10.85 14.80 1.54
CA ALA A 81 -9.86 15.77 1.99
C ALA A 81 -8.94 16.24 0.84
N CYS A 82 -8.51 15.35 -0.04
CA CYS A 82 -7.70 15.67 -1.21
C CYS A 82 -8.46 16.58 -2.19
N ILE A 83 -9.75 16.29 -2.43
CA ILE A 83 -10.63 17.13 -3.25
C ILE A 83 -10.79 18.52 -2.62
N ALA A 84 -11.04 18.59 -1.30
CA ALA A 84 -11.18 19.85 -0.58
C ALA A 84 -9.88 20.69 -0.61
N ALA A 85 -8.72 20.04 -0.63
CA ALA A 85 -7.41 20.66 -0.80
C ALA A 85 -7.09 21.04 -2.26
N GLY A 86 -8.00 20.81 -3.22
CA GLY A 86 -7.76 21.07 -4.64
C GLY A 86 -6.67 20.18 -5.24
N GLY A 87 -6.50 18.96 -4.72
CA GLY A 87 -5.41 18.06 -5.08
C GLY A 87 -4.08 18.38 -4.37
N GLY A 88 -4.08 19.31 -3.42
CA GLY A 88 -2.93 19.61 -2.57
C GLY A 88 -2.70 18.56 -1.46
N PRO A 89 -1.57 18.64 -0.74
CA PRO A 89 -1.26 17.73 0.36
C PRO A 89 -2.33 17.74 1.44
N THR A 90 -2.69 16.56 1.92
CA THR A 90 -3.58 16.39 3.07
C THR A 90 -2.79 16.04 4.33
N ARG A 91 -3.49 15.97 5.48
CA ARG A 91 -2.90 15.56 6.77
C ARG A 91 -2.68 14.03 6.89
N TYR A 92 -3.07 13.29 5.86
CA TYR A 92 -3.05 11.83 5.82
C TYR A 92 -1.75 11.31 5.21
#